data_AF-A0A5B0FV02-F1
#
_entry.id   AF-A0A5B0FV02-F1
#
_cell.length_a   1.000
_cell.length_b   1.000
_cell.length_c   1.000
_cell.angle_alpha   90.00
_cell.angle_beta   90.00
_cell.angle_gamma   90.00
#
_symmetry.space_group_name_H-M   'P 1'
#
loop_
_entity.id
_entity.type
_entity.pdbx_description
1 polymer ?
#
loop_
_entity_poly.entity_id
_entity_poly.type
_entity_poly.pdbx_seq_one_letter_code
_entity_poly.pdbx_strand_id
1 'polypeptide(L)'
;MKKLIAVALLILLGVLNIGYYNALEDADVETILFVKKHPTLQIKFHNIHANDGDTRKVERLTDEQRGLIIDYCKYRLGIETELKTQGDVERCSKK
;
A
#
# COMPACT_ATOMS: atom_id res chain seq x y z
N MET A 1 -12.07 2.58 -33.39
CA MET A 1 -11.68 3.71 -32.51
C MET A 1 -12.43 3.73 -31.18
N LYS A 2 -13.77 3.89 -31.14
CA LYS A 2 -14.54 3.96 -29.87
C LYS A 2 -14.31 2.78 -28.91
N LYS A 3 -14.20 1.55 -29.42
CA LYS A 3 -13.92 0.35 -28.60
C LYS A 3 -12.54 0.39 -27.93
N LEU A 4 -11.52 0.91 -28.64
CA LEU A 4 -10.16 1.02 -28.09
C LEU A 4 -10.09 2.06 -26.97
N ILE A 5 -10.82 3.17 -27.13
CA ILE A 5 -10.94 4.20 -26.09
C ILE A 5 -11.63 3.60 -24.85
N ALA A 6 -12.71 2.85 -25.03
CA ALA A 6 -13.39 2.19 -23.90
C ALA A 6 -12.47 1.20 -23.16
N VAL A 7 -11.69 0.39 -23.89
CA VAL A 7 -10.71 -0.52 -23.29
C VAL A 7 -9.63 0.25 -22.53
N ALA A 8 -9.08 1.32 -23.09
CA ALA A 8 -8.09 2.15 -22.42
C ALA A 8 -8.62 2.79 -21.13
N LEU A 9 -9.87 3.25 -21.14
CA LEU A 9 -10.53 3.80 -19.95
C LEU A 9 -10.72 2.73 -18.86
N LEU A 10 -11.11 1.51 -19.23
CA LEU A 10 -11.24 0.41 -18.27
C LEU A 10 -9.88 0.02 -17.65
N ILE A 11 -8.82 -0.02 -18.46
CA ILE A 11 -7.46 -0.27 -17.97
C ILE A 11 -7.03 0.85 -17.02
N LEU A 12 -7.24 2.11 -17.39
CA LEU A 12 -6.91 3.25 -16.54
C LEU A 12 -7.67 3.22 -15.21
N LEU A 13 -8.96 2.88 -15.24
CA LEU A 13 -9.77 2.70 -14.03
C LEU A 13 -9.21 1.56 -13.16
N GLY A 14 -8.81 0.44 -13.76
CA GLY A 14 -8.15 -0.65 -13.06
C GLY A 14 -6.85 -0.19 -12.41
N VAL A 15 -5.96 0.47 -13.17
CA VAL A 15 -4.68 1.00 -12.67
C VAL A 15 -4.88 1.99 -11.53
N LEU A 16 -5.86 2.88 -11.63
CA LEU A 16 -6.09 3.92 -10.61
C LEU A 16 -6.67 3.36 -9.31
N ASN A 17 -7.42 2.26 -9.36
CA ASN A 17 -8.22 1.77 -8.22
C ASN A 17 -7.77 0.42 -7.67
N ILE A 18 -6.94 -0.35 -8.37
CA ILE A 18 -6.45 -1.64 -7.90
C ILE A 18 -4.95 -1.54 -7.62
N GLY A 19 -4.55 -2.01 -6.44
CA GLY A 19 -3.15 -2.16 -6.04
C GLY A 19 -2.86 -3.57 -5.57
N TYR A 20 -1.59 -3.90 -5.41
CA TYR A 20 -1.16 -5.16 -4.82
C TYR A 20 0.13 -5.02 -4.00
N TYR A 21 0.37 -5.96 -3.11
CA TYR A 21 1.68 -6.19 -2.49
C TYR A 21 1.96 -7.69 -2.40
N ASN A 22 3.22 -8.05 -2.15
CA ASN A 22 3.61 -9.43 -1.91
C ASN A 22 3.68 -9.69 -0.40
N ALA A 23 3.04 -10.76 0.05
CA ALA A 23 3.19 -11.30 1.40
C ALA A 23 4.10 -12.53 1.37
N LEU A 24 4.91 -12.70 2.41
CA LEU A 24 5.65 -13.93 2.64
C LEU A 24 4.84 -14.75 3.64
N GLU A 25 4.33 -15.89 3.22
CA GLU A 25 3.59 -16.84 4.05
C GLU A 25 4.24 -18.21 3.90
N ASP A 26 4.72 -18.81 5.00
CA ASP A 26 5.30 -20.17 5.03
C ASP A 26 6.34 -20.48 3.92
N ALA A 27 7.22 -19.52 3.65
CA ALA A 27 8.26 -19.53 2.60
C ALA A 27 7.76 -19.39 1.15
N ASP A 28 6.47 -19.20 0.94
CA ASP A 28 5.87 -18.83 -0.34
C ASP A 28 5.61 -17.32 -0.43
N VAL A 29 5.58 -16.82 -1.67
CA VAL A 29 5.26 -15.42 -1.97
C VAL A 29 3.83 -15.34 -2.50
N GLU A 30 2.92 -14.79 -1.70
CA GLU A 30 1.55 -14.55 -2.11
C GLU A 30 1.34 -13.13 -2.64
N THR A 31 0.58 -12.98 -3.72
CA THR A 31 0.17 -11.66 -4.25
C THR A 31 -1.19 -11.29 -3.67
N ILE A 32 -1.23 -10.23 -2.85
CA ILE A 32 -2.46 -9.73 -2.24
C ILE A 32 -2.95 -8.51 -3.01
N LEU A 33 -4.09 -8.65 -3.69
CA LEU A 33 -4.78 -7.55 -4.37
C LEU A 33 -5.65 -6.75 -3.40
N PHE A 34 -5.82 -5.46 -3.65
CA PHE A 34 -6.76 -4.62 -2.91
C PHE A 34 -7.30 -3.45 -3.73
N VAL A 35 -8.47 -2.96 -3.31
CA VAL A 35 -9.05 -1.71 -3.81
C VAL A 35 -8.43 -0.54 -3.06
N LYS A 36 -7.80 0.37 -3.79
CA LYS A 36 -7.20 1.59 -3.26
C LYS A 36 -8.28 2.50 -2.68
N LYS A 37 -8.00 3.12 -1.54
CA LYS A 37 -8.89 4.13 -0.93
C LYS A 37 -8.76 5.51 -1.56
N HIS A 38 -7.63 5.79 -2.23
CA HIS A 38 -7.41 7.00 -3.02
C HIS A 38 -6.81 6.62 -4.39
N PRO A 39 -7.20 7.30 -5.49
CA PRO A 39 -6.68 6.98 -6.81
C PRO A 39 -5.19 7.33 -6.93
N THR A 40 -4.41 6.43 -7.55
CA THR A 40 -2.99 6.65 -7.89
C THR A 40 -2.56 5.72 -9.02
N LEU A 41 -1.57 6.14 -9.80
CA LEU A 41 -0.95 5.30 -10.84
C LEU A 41 -0.02 4.22 -10.27
N GLN A 42 0.33 4.29 -8.98
CA GLN A 42 1.15 3.28 -8.32
C GLN A 42 0.37 1.97 -8.17
N ILE A 43 0.84 0.88 -8.79
CA ILE A 43 0.15 -0.42 -8.75
C ILE A 43 0.69 -1.32 -7.63
N LYS A 44 2.02 -1.31 -7.41
CA LYS A 44 2.69 -2.13 -6.39
C LYS A 44 2.97 -1.33 -5.13
N PHE A 45 2.64 -1.91 -3.98
CA PHE A 45 2.86 -1.35 -2.65
C PHE A 45 3.75 -2.28 -1.83
N HIS A 46 4.35 -1.74 -0.78
CA HIS A 46 5.16 -2.51 0.15
C HIS A 46 4.28 -3.12 1.24
N ASN A 47 4.47 -4.40 1.54
CA ASN A 47 3.82 -5.03 2.68
C ASN A 47 4.56 -4.65 3.96
N ILE A 48 3.98 -3.75 4.74
CA ILE A 48 4.60 -3.29 5.98
C ILE A 48 4.61 -4.37 7.08
N HIS A 49 3.84 -5.45 6.92
CA HIS A 49 3.78 -6.59 7.85
C HIS A 49 4.76 -7.71 7.50
N ALA A 50 5.54 -7.59 6.42
CA ALA A 50 6.56 -8.58 6.11
C ALA A 50 7.62 -8.58 7.21
N ASN A 51 7.88 -9.77 7.79
CA ASN A 51 8.71 -10.05 8.98
C ASN A 51 8.02 -9.78 10.32
N ASP A 52 7.16 -10.72 10.73
CA ASP A 52 6.43 -10.74 11.99
C ASP A 52 7.27 -10.27 13.19
N GLY A 53 6.68 -9.40 14.03
CA GLY A 53 7.09 -9.28 15.42
C GLY A 53 6.99 -7.88 16.00
N ASP A 54 7.80 -6.95 15.53
CA ASP A 54 7.91 -5.62 16.14
C ASP A 54 7.33 -4.53 15.25
N THR A 55 6.39 -3.78 15.82
CA THR A 55 5.98 -2.49 15.23
C THR A 55 7.23 -1.64 15.15
N ARG A 56 7.65 -1.30 13.92
CA ARG A 56 8.87 -0.49 13.69
C ARG A 56 8.79 0.78 14.54
N LYS A 57 9.87 1.12 15.25
CA LYS A 57 9.93 2.35 16.03
C LYS A 57 10.00 3.53 15.09
N VAL A 58 9.14 4.53 15.26
CA VAL A 58 9.05 5.70 14.38
C VAL A 58 10.40 6.41 14.26
N GLU A 59 11.21 6.46 15.32
CA GLU A 59 12.52 7.12 15.33
C GLU A 59 13.60 6.35 14.55
N ARG A 60 13.35 5.06 14.25
CA ARG A 60 14.28 4.19 13.52
C ARG A 60 13.93 4.07 12.04
N LEU A 61 12.84 4.69 11.59
CA LEU A 61 12.42 4.67 10.20
C LEU A 61 13.30 5.60 9.36
N THR A 62 13.86 5.07 8.28
CA THR A 62 14.42 5.89 7.20
C THR A 62 13.31 6.64 6.47
N ASP A 63 13.64 7.71 5.77
CA ASP A 63 12.65 8.47 4.98
C ASP A 63 11.95 7.60 3.92
N GLU A 64 12.68 6.65 3.33
CA GLU A 64 12.11 5.65 2.43
C GLU A 64 11.07 4.79 3.15
N GLN A 65 11.41 4.22 4.32
CA GLN A 65 10.48 3.40 5.09
C GLN A 65 9.24 4.21 5.53
N ARG A 66 9.41 5.48 5.87
CA ARG A 66 8.29 6.39 6.18
C ARG A 66 7.38 6.53 4.97
N GLY A 67 7.94 6.80 3.78
CA GLY A 67 7.18 6.91 2.54
C GLY A 67 6.39 5.63 2.24
N LEU A 68 7.01 4.46 2.39
CA LEU A 68 6.35 3.17 2.18
C LEU A 68 5.17 2.94 3.13
N ILE A 69 5.33 3.32 4.41
CA ILE A 69 4.24 3.19 5.40
C ILE A 69 3.14 4.21 5.13
N ILE A 70 3.48 5.46 4.77
CA ILE A 70 2.50 6.50 4.40
C ILE A 70 1.68 6.05 3.18
N ASP A 71 2.33 5.52 2.15
CA ASP A 71 1.66 4.98 0.96
C ASP A 71 0.72 3.82 1.34
N TYR A 72 1.21 2.86 2.13
CA TYR A 72 0.36 1.77 2.61
C TYR A 72 -0.86 2.31 3.36
N CYS A 73 -0.64 3.19 4.33
CA CYS A 73 -1.69 3.75 5.17
C CYS A 73 -2.74 4.52 4.34
N LYS A 74 -2.29 5.36 3.42
CA LYS A 74 -3.17 6.14 2.54
C LYS A 74 -3.93 5.23 1.58
N TYR A 75 -3.22 4.43 0.79
CA TYR A 75 -3.86 3.74 -0.33
C TYR A 75 -4.54 2.43 0.08
N ARG A 76 -4.03 1.69 1.07
CA ARG A 76 -4.66 0.47 1.56
C ARG A 76 -5.74 0.76 2.61
N LEU A 77 -5.44 1.61 3.59
CA LEU A 77 -6.32 1.83 4.75
C LEU A 77 -7.17 3.11 4.64
N GLY A 78 -6.81 4.07 3.78
CA GLY A 78 -7.54 5.33 3.64
C GLY A 78 -7.22 6.32 4.76
N ILE A 79 -6.06 6.16 5.41
CA ILE A 79 -5.62 6.98 6.53
C ILE A 79 -4.51 7.89 6.04
N GLU A 80 -4.74 9.20 6.06
CA GLU A 80 -3.70 10.19 5.80
C GLU A 80 -2.94 10.48 7.10
N THR A 81 -1.61 10.42 7.02
CA THR A 81 -0.73 10.68 8.15
C THR A 81 0.63 11.18 7.65
N GLU A 82 1.29 11.98 8.48
CA GLU A 82 2.70 12.38 8.30
C GLU A 82 3.67 11.43 8.98
N LEU A 83 3.16 10.36 9.64
CA LEU A 83 3.92 9.32 10.33
C LEU A 83 4.94 9.88 11.33
N LYS A 84 4.52 10.83 12.17
CA LYS A 84 5.40 11.56 13.11
C LYS A 84 5.54 10.86 14.45
N THR A 85 4.55 10.07 14.85
CA THR A 85 4.48 9.44 16.17
C THR A 85 4.41 7.92 16.07
N GLN A 86 4.75 7.22 17.15
CA GLN A 86 4.59 5.77 17.20
C GLN A 86 3.12 5.34 16.99
N GLY A 87 2.18 6.12 17.52
CA GLY A 87 0.76 5.88 17.33
C GLY A 87 0.30 6.01 15.87
N ASP A 88 1.03 6.74 15.02
CA ASP A 88 0.77 6.74 13.58
C ASP A 88 1.19 5.42 12.94
N VAL A 89 2.38 4.89 13.31
CA VAL A 89 2.87 3.60 12.83
C VAL A 89 1.92 2.47 13.23
N GLU A 90 1.48 2.46 14.49
CA GLU A 90 0.53 1.46 15.01
C GLU A 90 -0.82 1.52 14.30
N ARG A 91 -1.32 2.72 14.03
CA ARG A 91 -2.58 2.91 13.30
C ARG A 91 -2.51 2.40 11.87
N CYS A 92 -1.37 2.60 11.21
CA CYS A 92 -1.11 2.10 9.87
C CYS A 92 -0.83 0.59 9.83
N SER A 93 -0.54 -0.03 10.99
CA SER A 93 -0.25 -1.46 11.11
C SER A 93 -1.48 -2.32 11.45
N LYS A 94 -2.69 -1.76 11.38
CA LYS A 94 -3.92 -2.53 11.54
C LYS A 94 -4.22 -3.30 10.24
N LYS A 95 -4.39 -4.63 10.35
CA LYS A 95 -4.80 -5.51 9.25
C LYS A 95 -6.25 -5.26 8.83
#